data_AF-U3KPF6-F1
#
_entry.id   AF-U3KPF6-F1
#
_cell.length_a   1.000
_cell.length_b   1.000
_cell.length_c   1.000
_cell.angle_alpha   90.00
_cell.angle_beta   90.00
_cell.angle_gamma   90.00
#
_symmetry.space_group_name_H-M   'P 1'
#
loop_
_entity.id
_entity.type
_entity.pdbx_description
1 polymer ?
#
loop_
_entity_poly.entity_id
_entity_poly.type
_entity_poly.pdbx_seq_one_letter_code
_entity_poly.pdbx_strand_id
1 'polypeptide(L)'
;MPPATVRRIKTGSKAPPEAQRMAPPDMGRPENNPRLYNHQNHPFAAIISEDTRNQLQNMLESYEGRIKRVIYRKKQLFRRSVNASLRNIERIIVDSWKTRTEQRQAFYLRYSQQFLDALEDWDGNMQKTKQHESNMVKILELQQKVSQQAIKLRTKRLKELKTLYGNFLQSIKCLKERQIKLANEQGGFTKEMAILQAENIRRTHQQVAIILSCFQPPFCS
;
A
#
# COMPACT_ATOMS: atom_id res chain seq x y z
N MET A 1 1.55 12.41 14.48
CA MET A 1 1.70 11.38 15.52
C MET A 1 3.06 11.58 16.18
N PRO A 2 3.14 11.73 17.52
CA PRO A 2 4.42 11.88 18.21
C PRO A 2 5.14 10.53 18.33
N PRO A 3 6.48 10.48 18.37
CA PRO A 3 7.20 9.22 18.48
C PRO A 3 7.10 8.65 19.90
N ALA A 4 6.82 7.35 19.98
CA ALA A 4 6.67 6.62 21.23
C ALA A 4 7.98 6.60 22.02
N THR A 5 7.88 6.97 23.29
CA THR A 5 8.99 7.01 24.26
C THR A 5 9.49 5.59 24.51
N VAL A 6 10.73 5.30 24.11
CA VAL A 6 11.40 4.03 24.40
C VAL A 6 11.66 3.93 25.90
N ARG A 7 10.85 3.14 26.60
CA ARG A 7 11.10 2.78 28.00
C ARG A 7 12.27 1.81 28.06
N ARG A 8 13.43 2.33 28.49
CA ARG A 8 14.63 1.56 28.82
C ARG A 8 14.33 0.64 30.01
N ILE A 9 14.12 -0.66 29.73
CA ILE A 9 14.03 -1.69 30.76
C ILE A 9 15.42 -1.81 31.40
N LYS A 10 15.57 -1.34 32.64
CA LYS A 10 16.75 -1.62 33.47
C LYS A 10 16.74 -3.11 33.81
N THR A 11 17.52 -3.91 33.10
CA THR A 11 17.87 -5.26 33.54
C THR A 11 18.79 -5.14 34.75
N GLY A 12 18.19 -5.16 35.94
CA GLY A 12 18.91 -5.32 37.20
C GLY A 12 19.43 -6.74 37.32
N SER A 13 20.54 -7.04 36.64
CA SER A 13 21.33 -8.22 36.94
C SER A 13 22.09 -7.97 38.25
N LYS A 14 21.48 -8.29 39.38
CA LYS A 14 22.25 -8.57 40.60
C LYS A 14 23.14 -9.77 40.27
N ALA A 15 24.45 -9.53 40.20
CA ALA A 15 25.43 -10.59 40.13
C ALA A 15 25.19 -11.56 41.30
N PRO A 16 25.32 -12.88 41.10
CA PRO A 16 25.30 -13.81 42.23
C PRO A 16 26.45 -13.44 43.17
N PRO A 17 26.26 -13.55 44.50
CA PRO A 17 27.37 -13.36 45.43
C PRO A 17 28.49 -14.33 45.03
N GLU A 18 29.71 -13.80 44.90
CA GLU A 18 30.92 -14.60 44.69
C GLU A 18 30.87 -15.80 45.64
N ALA A 19 30.88 -16.99 45.06
CA ALA A 19 31.08 -18.20 45.83
C ALA A 19 32.43 -18.04 46.53
N GLN A 20 32.41 -17.80 47.84
CA GLN A 20 33.58 -17.93 48.70
C GLN A 20 34.21 -19.27 48.32
N ARG A 21 35.38 -19.22 47.67
CA ARG A 21 36.23 -20.38 47.54
C ARG A 21 36.55 -20.77 48.98
N MET A 22 35.85 -21.78 49.50
CA MET A 22 36.34 -22.47 50.68
C MET A 22 37.71 -22.99 50.30
N ALA A 23 38.74 -22.36 50.85
CA ALA A 23 40.07 -22.96 50.86
C ALA A 23 39.91 -24.37 51.44
N PRO A 24 40.62 -25.38 50.89
CA PRO A 24 40.65 -26.69 51.52
C PRO A 24 41.01 -26.50 53.00
N PRO A 25 40.42 -27.27 53.94
CA PRO A 25 40.90 -27.25 55.31
C PRO A 25 42.41 -27.48 55.26
N ASP A 26 43.17 -26.59 55.90
CA ASP A 26 44.61 -26.76 56.08
C ASP A 26 44.82 -28.02 56.91
N MET A 27 45.00 -29.13 56.19
CA MET A 27 45.38 -30.41 56.76
C MET A 27 46.87 -30.25 57.08
N GLY A 28 47.13 -29.60 58.22
CA GLY A 28 48.45 -29.26 58.70
C GLY A 28 49.45 -30.35 58.37
N ARG A 29 50.56 -29.93 57.76
CA ARG A 29 51.72 -30.76 57.48
C ARG A 29 52.03 -31.60 58.73
N PRO A 30 52.20 -32.92 58.63
CA PRO A 30 52.59 -33.70 59.79
C PRO A 30 53.96 -33.19 60.22
N GLU A 31 54.01 -32.54 61.38
CA GLU A 31 55.26 -32.23 62.07
C GLU A 31 55.98 -33.56 62.30
N ASN A 32 57.11 -33.72 61.61
CA ASN A 32 58.07 -34.79 61.87
C ASN A 32 58.67 -34.56 63.25
N ASN A 33 57.96 -35.03 64.29
CA ASN A 33 58.53 -35.25 65.61
C ASN A 33 59.17 -36.65 65.61
N PRO A 34 60.51 -36.77 65.64
CA PRO A 34 61.15 -38.05 65.91
C PRO A 34 61.08 -38.30 67.41
N ARG A 35 59.88 -38.58 67.93
CA ARG A 35 59.77 -39.32 69.19
C ARG A 35 60.14 -40.75 68.88
N LEU A 36 61.41 -41.07 69.09
CA LEU A 36 61.91 -42.43 69.28
C LEU A 36 61.00 -43.14 70.27
N TYR A 37 60.04 -43.91 69.76
CA TYR A 37 59.29 -44.88 70.55
C TYR A 37 60.25 -46.01 70.89
N ASN A 38 60.94 -45.86 72.02
CA ASN A 38 61.84 -46.88 72.52
C ASN A 38 60.97 -48.01 73.10
N HIS A 39 60.90 -49.14 72.39
CA HIS A 39 60.00 -50.26 72.71
C HIS A 39 60.36 -51.04 73.98
N GLN A 40 61.42 -50.63 74.68
CA GLN A 40 62.11 -51.49 75.64
C GLN A 40 61.79 -51.27 77.12
N ASN A 41 61.06 -50.23 77.54
CA ASN A 41 60.77 -50.01 78.98
C ASN A 41 59.41 -49.34 79.24
N HIS A 42 58.29 -49.97 78.86
CA HIS A 42 56.96 -49.55 79.30
C HIS A 42 56.46 -50.48 80.42
N PRO A 43 56.07 -49.98 81.62
CA PRO A 43 55.67 -50.80 82.77
C PRO A 43 54.34 -51.55 82.60
N PHE A 44 53.82 -51.61 81.36
CA PHE A 44 52.58 -52.31 80.99
C PHE A 44 52.81 -53.36 79.90
N ALA A 45 54.03 -53.50 79.35
CA ALA A 45 54.31 -54.43 78.27
C ALA A 45 54.21 -55.91 78.69
N ALA A 46 54.28 -56.19 79.99
CA ALA A 46 54.20 -57.55 80.54
C ALA A 46 52.79 -57.94 81.06
N ILE A 47 51.76 -57.08 80.92
CA ILE A 47 50.42 -57.31 81.53
C ILE A 47 49.32 -57.56 80.47
N ILE A 48 49.61 -57.40 79.18
CA ILE A 48 48.64 -57.69 78.12
C ILE A 48 48.88 -59.11 77.59
N SER A 49 47.97 -60.03 77.91
CA SER A 49 47.97 -61.37 77.31
C SER A 49 47.95 -61.28 75.78
N GLU A 50 48.66 -62.17 75.11
CA GLU A 50 48.70 -62.26 73.64
C GLU A 50 47.28 -62.38 73.05
N ASP A 51 46.35 -62.99 73.79
CA ASP A 51 44.93 -63.05 73.48
C ASP A 51 44.27 -61.65 73.44
N THR A 52 44.55 -60.79 74.44
CA THR A 52 44.05 -59.41 74.48
C THR A 52 44.61 -58.55 73.33
N ARG A 53 45.89 -58.76 72.95
CA ARG A 53 46.50 -58.08 71.79
C ARG A 53 45.83 -58.52 70.48
N ASN A 54 45.60 -59.81 70.30
CA ASN A 54 44.95 -60.36 69.11
C ASN A 54 43.49 -59.90 68.99
N GLN A 55 42.76 -59.80 70.10
CA GLN A 55 41.40 -59.26 70.13
C GLN A 55 41.35 -57.79 69.71
N LEU A 56 42.27 -56.95 70.20
CA LEU A 56 42.35 -55.54 69.80
C LEU A 56 42.69 -55.38 68.31
N GLN A 57 43.61 -56.21 67.80
CA GLN A 57 43.96 -56.24 66.37
C GLN A 57 42.75 -56.64 65.50
N ASN A 58 42.03 -57.71 65.87
CA ASN A 58 40.82 -58.15 65.18
C ASN A 58 39.71 -57.08 65.20
N MET A 59 39.55 -56.37 66.33
CA MET A 59 38.61 -55.25 66.41
C MET A 59 39.02 -54.11 65.48
N LEU A 60 40.31 -53.74 65.45
CA LEU A 60 40.81 -52.67 64.58
C LEU A 60 40.59 -52.99 63.10
N GLU A 61 40.90 -54.21 62.67
CA GLU A 61 40.65 -54.69 61.30
C GLU A 61 39.15 -54.71 60.96
N SER A 62 38.30 -55.11 61.92
CA SER A 62 36.84 -55.03 61.77
C SER A 62 36.36 -53.58 61.60
N TYR A 63 36.87 -52.64 62.40
CA TYR A 63 36.57 -51.22 62.27
C TYR A 63 37.05 -50.65 60.94
N GLU A 64 38.27 -50.97 60.51
CA GLU A 64 38.80 -50.55 59.21
C GLU A 64 37.92 -51.08 58.06
N GLY A 65 37.53 -52.35 58.11
CA GLY A 65 36.61 -52.96 57.15
C GLY A 65 35.24 -52.27 57.14
N ARG A 66 34.70 -51.90 58.31
CA ARG A 66 33.44 -51.14 58.42
C ARG A 66 33.58 -49.73 57.83
N ILE A 67 34.67 -49.03 58.11
CA ILE A 67 34.95 -47.69 57.57
C ILE A 67 35.04 -47.73 56.05
N LYS A 68 35.80 -48.66 55.48
CA LYS A 68 35.90 -48.86 54.02
C LYS A 68 34.53 -49.10 53.39
N ARG A 69 33.67 -49.94 54.00
CA ARG A 69 32.29 -50.18 53.53
C ARG A 69 31.43 -48.92 53.58
N VAL A 70 31.51 -48.12 54.64
CA VAL A 70 30.75 -46.86 54.77
C VAL A 70 31.19 -45.85 53.71
N ILE A 71 32.50 -45.69 53.51
CA ILE A 71 33.06 -44.80 52.48
C ILE A 71 32.59 -45.24 51.08
N TYR A 72 32.66 -46.55 50.79
CA TYR A 72 32.19 -47.08 49.51
C TYR A 72 30.69 -46.80 49.29
N ARG A 73 29.85 -47.07 50.29
CA ARG A 73 28.40 -46.79 50.22
C ARG A 73 28.12 -45.29 50.01
N LYS A 74 28.80 -44.40 50.75
CA LYS A 74 28.68 -42.95 50.57
C LYS A 74 29.09 -42.51 49.15
N LYS A 75 30.18 -43.05 48.61
CA LYS A 75 30.63 -42.78 47.23
C LYS A 75 29.60 -43.22 46.19
N GLN A 76 29.00 -44.40 46.38
CA GLN A 76 27.95 -44.90 45.50
C GLN A 76 26.69 -44.05 45.54
N LEU A 77 26.22 -43.68 46.74
CA LEU A 77 25.06 -42.80 46.91
C LEU A 77 25.31 -41.42 46.30
N PHE A 78 26.47 -40.83 46.55
CA PHE A 78 26.86 -39.54 45.95
C PHE A 78 26.85 -39.62 44.42
N ARG A 79 27.48 -40.65 43.84
CA ARG A 79 27.49 -40.85 42.38
C ARG A 79 26.08 -40.98 41.80
N ARG A 80 25.19 -41.75 42.46
CA ARG A 80 23.79 -41.88 42.03
C ARG A 80 23.05 -40.55 42.11
N SER A 81 23.24 -39.81 43.19
CA SER A 81 22.62 -38.48 43.39
C SER A 81 23.06 -37.50 42.32
N VAL A 82 24.37 -37.38 42.09
CA VAL A 82 24.93 -36.49 41.05
C VAL A 82 24.42 -36.87 39.66
N ASN A 83 24.42 -38.16 39.32
CA ASN A 83 23.92 -38.63 38.03
C ASN A 83 22.41 -38.34 37.84
N ALA A 84 21.60 -38.44 38.90
CA ALA A 84 20.20 -38.08 38.84
C ALA A 84 20.01 -36.56 38.64
N SER A 85 20.78 -35.74 39.35
CA SER A 85 20.76 -34.28 39.18
C SER A 85 21.20 -33.86 37.77
N LEU A 86 22.28 -34.45 37.24
CA LEU A 86 22.76 -34.17 35.88
C LEU A 86 21.70 -34.50 34.83
N ARG A 87 21.08 -35.68 34.90
CA ARG A 87 19.98 -36.03 33.98
C ARG A 87 18.79 -35.10 34.08
N ASN A 88 18.47 -34.63 35.29
CA ASN A 88 17.38 -33.67 35.46
C ASN A 88 17.72 -32.31 34.83
N ILE A 89 18.96 -31.83 35.00
CA ILE A 89 19.42 -30.58 34.39
C ILE A 89 19.42 -30.71 32.86
N GLU A 90 19.94 -31.80 32.32
CA GLU A 90 19.93 -32.08 30.88
C GLU A 90 18.51 -32.03 30.31
N ARG A 91 17.56 -32.72 30.95
CA ARG A 91 16.15 -32.68 30.57
C ARG A 91 15.59 -31.25 30.58
N ILE A 92 15.84 -30.47 31.64
CA ILE A 92 15.36 -29.07 31.73
C ILE A 92 15.92 -28.22 30.58
N ILE A 93 17.19 -28.40 30.23
CA ILE A 93 17.83 -27.68 29.12
C ILE A 93 17.17 -28.07 27.79
N VAL A 94 17.00 -29.36 27.52
CA VAL A 94 16.37 -29.85 26.27
C VAL A 94 14.93 -29.35 26.15
N ASP A 95 14.13 -29.50 27.21
CA ASP A 95 12.71 -29.12 27.19
C ASP A 95 12.53 -27.60 27.04
N SER A 96 13.35 -26.81 27.74
CA SER A 96 13.32 -25.34 27.61
C SER A 96 13.76 -24.87 26.22
N TRP A 97 14.77 -25.53 25.62
CA TRP A 97 15.20 -25.25 24.26
C TRP A 97 14.14 -25.60 23.22
N LYS A 98 13.51 -26.77 23.36
CA LYS A 98 12.42 -27.23 22.49
C LYS A 98 11.24 -26.25 22.54
N THR A 99 10.76 -25.93 23.75
CA THR A 99 9.65 -24.99 23.96
C THR A 99 9.94 -23.64 23.31
N ARG A 100 11.15 -23.10 23.50
CA ARG A 100 11.55 -21.81 22.89
C ARG A 100 11.62 -21.88 21.37
N THR A 101 12.00 -23.02 20.81
CA THR A 101 12.10 -23.21 19.36
C THR A 101 10.71 -23.31 18.73
N GLU A 102 9.80 -24.08 19.35
CA GLU A 102 8.40 -24.19 18.93
C GLU A 102 7.68 -22.84 18.99
N GLN A 103 7.86 -22.07 20.06
CA GLN A 103 7.28 -20.72 20.17
C GLN A 103 7.77 -19.78 19.06
N ARG A 104 9.08 -19.80 18.75
CA ARG A 104 9.63 -19.00 17.64
C ARG A 104 9.03 -19.43 16.32
N GLN A 105 8.97 -20.73 16.04
CA GLN A 105 8.42 -21.25 14.80
C GLN A 105 6.94 -20.90 14.65
N ALA A 106 6.13 -21.05 15.71
CA ALA A 106 4.73 -20.68 15.70
C ALA A 106 4.53 -19.18 15.44
N PHE A 107 5.38 -18.33 16.03
CA PHE A 107 5.38 -16.90 15.76
C PHE A 107 5.69 -16.60 14.28
N TYR A 108 6.75 -17.19 13.73
CA TYR A 108 7.12 -17.02 12.33
C TYR A 108 6.00 -17.46 11.39
N LEU A 109 5.45 -18.66 11.60
CA LEU A 109 4.35 -19.17 10.78
C LEU A 109 3.13 -18.23 10.81
N ARG A 110 2.73 -17.77 12.00
CA ARG A 110 1.59 -16.86 12.14
C ARG A 110 1.84 -15.52 11.45
N TYR A 111 3.05 -14.97 11.58
CA TYR A 111 3.40 -13.70 10.95
C TYR A 111 3.52 -13.83 9.43
N SER A 112 4.16 -14.89 8.95
CA SER A 112 4.25 -15.20 7.52
C SER A 112 2.88 -15.38 6.90
N GLN A 113 1.94 -16.05 7.58
CA GLN A 113 0.57 -16.19 7.09
C GLN A 113 -0.11 -14.82 6.94
N GLN A 114 -0.04 -13.96 7.97
CA GLN A 114 -0.62 -12.60 7.87
C GLN A 114 -0.03 -11.80 6.70
N PHE A 115 1.27 -11.97 6.44
CA PHE A 115 1.92 -11.31 5.33
C PHE A 115 1.46 -11.86 3.97
N LEU A 116 1.29 -13.18 3.86
CA LEU A 116 0.75 -13.82 2.66
C LEU A 116 -0.68 -13.38 2.39
N ASP A 117 -1.54 -13.37 3.40
CA ASP A 117 -2.93 -12.91 3.27
C ASP A 117 -2.99 -11.46 2.76
N ALA A 118 -2.13 -10.58 3.32
CA ALA A 118 -2.04 -9.18 2.88
C ALA A 118 -1.52 -9.04 1.43
N LEU A 119 -0.61 -9.92 1.00
CA LEU A 119 -0.12 -9.94 -0.38
C LEU A 119 -1.19 -10.43 -1.36
N GLU A 120 -1.98 -11.44 -0.98
CA GLU A 120 -3.09 -11.94 -1.80
C GLU A 120 -4.17 -10.87 -1.97
N ASP A 121 -4.55 -10.20 -0.89
CA ASP A 121 -5.47 -9.06 -0.94
C ASP A 121 -4.94 -7.92 -1.82
N TRP A 122 -3.64 -7.62 -1.71
CA TRP A 122 -2.99 -6.61 -2.54
C TRP A 122 -3.03 -6.97 -4.03
N ASP A 123 -2.71 -8.21 -4.40
CA ASP A 123 -2.77 -8.66 -5.80
C ASP A 123 -4.21 -8.60 -6.33
N GLY A 124 -5.18 -9.06 -5.55
CA GLY A 124 -6.61 -8.94 -5.89
C GLY A 124 -7.03 -7.49 -6.13
N ASN A 125 -6.58 -6.55 -5.29
CA ASN A 125 -6.86 -5.13 -5.47
C ASN A 125 -6.15 -4.54 -6.70
N MET A 126 -4.95 -5.00 -7.01
CA MET A 126 -4.22 -4.61 -8.23
C MET A 126 -4.97 -5.06 -9.49
N GLN A 127 -5.51 -6.29 -9.51
CA GLN A 127 -6.31 -6.78 -10.63
C GLN A 127 -7.63 -6.00 -10.79
N LYS A 128 -8.33 -5.70 -9.68
CA LYS A 128 -9.52 -4.85 -9.70
C LYS A 128 -9.22 -3.47 -10.25
N THR A 129 -8.09 -2.88 -9.84
CA THR A 129 -7.65 -1.55 -10.30
C THR A 129 -7.41 -1.55 -11.82
N LYS A 130 -6.71 -2.57 -12.34
CA LYS A 130 -6.53 -2.74 -13.79
C LYS A 130 -7.86 -2.87 -14.54
N GLN A 131 -8.83 -3.59 -13.99
CA GLN A 131 -10.16 -3.70 -14.60
C GLN A 131 -10.90 -2.36 -14.62
N HIS A 132 -10.82 -1.58 -13.53
CA HIS A 132 -11.40 -0.25 -13.47
C HIS A 132 -10.75 0.71 -14.48
N GLU A 133 -9.43 0.67 -14.61
CA GLU A 133 -8.70 1.45 -15.61
C GLU A 133 -9.17 1.10 -17.03
N SER A 134 -9.26 -0.19 -17.38
CA SER A 134 -9.76 -0.64 -18.69
C SER A 134 -11.19 -0.15 -18.97
N ASN A 135 -12.07 -0.17 -17.96
CA ASN A 135 -13.42 0.34 -18.09
C ASN A 135 -13.45 1.86 -18.31
N MET A 136 -12.62 2.61 -17.58
CA MET A 136 -12.51 4.07 -17.75
C MET A 136 -12.01 4.45 -19.13
N VAL A 137 -11.03 3.72 -19.69
CA VAL A 137 -10.56 3.92 -21.06
C VAL A 137 -11.71 3.77 -22.06
N LYS A 138 -12.53 2.73 -21.93
CA LYS A 138 -13.71 2.53 -22.82
C LYS A 138 -14.72 3.66 -22.72
N ILE A 139 -15.00 4.15 -21.50
CA ILE A 139 -15.91 5.29 -21.28
C ILE A 139 -15.34 6.55 -21.91
N LEU A 140 -14.04 6.83 -21.73
CA LEU A 140 -13.37 7.98 -22.33
C LEU A 140 -13.40 7.93 -23.85
N GLU A 141 -13.19 6.76 -24.46
CA GLU A 141 -13.31 6.58 -25.91
C GLU A 141 -14.73 6.88 -26.41
N LEU A 142 -15.77 6.40 -25.70
CA LEU A 142 -17.16 6.71 -26.02
C LEU A 142 -17.44 8.21 -25.90
N GLN A 143 -17.00 8.84 -24.81
CA GLN A 143 -17.16 10.27 -24.59
C GLN A 143 -16.44 11.10 -25.66
N GLN A 144 -15.25 10.67 -26.09
CA GLN A 144 -14.52 11.31 -27.18
C GLN A 144 -15.28 11.20 -28.50
N LYS A 145 -15.84 10.03 -28.84
CA LYS A 145 -16.65 9.84 -30.05
C LYS A 145 -17.90 10.73 -30.06
N VAL A 146 -18.63 10.77 -28.95
CA VAL A 146 -19.83 11.63 -28.80
C VAL A 146 -19.45 13.10 -28.96
N SER A 147 -18.36 13.53 -28.32
CA SER A 147 -17.88 14.91 -28.39
C SER A 147 -17.50 15.30 -29.82
N GLN A 148 -16.79 14.42 -30.54
CA GLN A 148 -16.43 14.65 -31.95
C GLN A 148 -17.68 14.74 -32.84
N GLN A 149 -18.70 13.90 -32.61
CA GLN A 149 -19.96 13.96 -33.34
C GLN A 149 -20.70 15.28 -33.08
N ALA A 150 -20.76 15.72 -31.82
CA ALA A 150 -21.39 16.99 -31.44
C ALA A 150 -20.70 18.18 -32.13
N ILE A 151 -19.36 18.19 -32.17
CA ILE A 151 -18.58 19.21 -32.88
C ILE A 151 -18.92 19.19 -34.38
N LYS A 152 -18.90 18.01 -35.03
CA LYS A 152 -19.24 17.87 -36.46
C LYS A 152 -20.64 18.42 -36.75
N LEU A 153 -21.64 18.07 -35.94
CA LEU A 153 -23.01 18.53 -36.09
C LEU A 153 -23.11 20.05 -35.93
N ARG A 154 -22.48 20.62 -34.89
CA ARG A 154 -22.46 22.06 -34.64
C ARG A 154 -21.84 22.82 -35.82
N THR A 155 -20.69 22.35 -36.33
CA THR A 155 -20.03 22.96 -37.49
C THR A 155 -20.90 22.87 -38.74
N LYS A 156 -21.60 21.74 -38.97
CA LYS A 156 -22.53 21.59 -40.09
C LYS A 156 -23.70 22.58 -40.00
N ARG A 157 -24.35 22.67 -38.84
CA ARG A 157 -25.45 23.62 -38.61
C ARG A 157 -25.04 25.08 -38.83
N LEU A 158 -23.85 25.46 -38.36
CA LEU A 158 -23.34 26.81 -38.58
C LEU A 158 -23.12 27.11 -40.07
N LYS A 159 -22.61 26.14 -40.85
CA LYS A 159 -22.47 26.27 -42.30
C LYS A 159 -23.83 26.43 -42.99
N GLU A 160 -24.81 25.58 -42.64
CA GLU A 160 -26.18 25.68 -43.17
C GLU A 160 -26.79 27.06 -42.90
N LEU A 161 -26.66 27.57 -41.67
CA LEU A 161 -27.16 28.90 -41.30
C LEU A 161 -26.49 30.01 -42.11
N LYS A 162 -25.16 29.94 -42.28
CA LYS A 162 -24.42 30.92 -43.09
C LYS A 162 -24.87 30.92 -44.55
N THR A 163 -25.09 29.74 -45.13
CA THR A 163 -25.62 29.60 -46.49
C THR A 163 -27.04 30.17 -46.60
N LEU A 164 -27.92 29.86 -45.64
CA LEU A 164 -29.28 30.39 -45.61
C LEU A 164 -29.29 31.92 -45.56
N TYR A 165 -28.46 32.51 -44.70
CA TYR A 165 -28.32 33.96 -44.60
C TYR A 165 -27.80 34.59 -45.89
N GLY A 166 -26.79 33.98 -46.52
CA GLY A 166 -26.27 34.43 -47.82
C GLY A 166 -27.35 34.40 -48.92
N ASN A 167 -28.15 33.33 -48.99
CA ASN A 167 -29.25 33.20 -49.93
C ASN A 167 -30.34 34.25 -49.69
N PHE A 168 -30.67 34.53 -48.43
CA PHE A 168 -31.64 35.56 -48.07
C PHE A 168 -31.19 36.95 -48.53
N LEU A 169 -29.93 37.32 -48.28
CA LEU A 169 -29.38 38.59 -48.76
C LEU A 169 -29.42 38.69 -50.29
N GLN A 170 -29.08 37.61 -50.98
CA GLN A 170 -29.17 37.55 -52.45
C GLN A 170 -30.61 37.72 -52.94
N SER A 171 -31.58 37.09 -52.27
CA SER A 171 -33.00 37.23 -52.60
C SER A 171 -33.49 38.67 -52.44
N ILE A 172 -33.08 39.37 -51.37
CA ILE A 172 -33.38 40.79 -51.18
C ILE A 172 -32.78 41.63 -52.31
N LYS A 173 -31.52 41.36 -52.68
CA LYS A 173 -30.86 42.08 -53.76
C LYS A 173 -31.60 41.91 -55.09
N CYS A 174 -31.94 40.67 -55.46
CA CYS A 174 -32.71 40.39 -56.67
C CYS A 174 -34.11 41.02 -56.64
N LEU A 175 -34.78 41.07 -55.49
CA LEU A 175 -36.08 41.75 -55.35
C LEU A 175 -35.95 43.26 -55.61
N LYS A 176 -34.94 43.92 -55.04
CA LYS A 176 -34.66 45.34 -55.29
C LYS A 176 -34.39 45.62 -56.77
N GLU A 177 -33.59 44.79 -57.42
CA GLU A 177 -33.31 44.91 -58.86
C GLU A 177 -34.59 44.79 -59.70
N ARG A 178 -35.50 43.86 -59.36
CA ARG A 178 -36.81 43.75 -60.02
C ARG A 178 -37.69 44.97 -59.78
N GLN A 179 -37.69 45.51 -58.56
CA GLN A 179 -38.46 46.72 -58.24
C GLN A 179 -38.00 47.93 -59.06
N ILE A 180 -36.69 48.10 -59.26
CA ILE A 180 -36.14 49.17 -60.12
C ILE A 180 -36.59 48.98 -61.56
N LYS A 181 -36.51 47.75 -62.10
CA LYS A 181 -37.00 47.46 -63.47
C LYS A 181 -38.47 47.81 -63.64
N LEU A 182 -39.32 47.39 -62.69
CA LEU A 182 -40.75 47.67 -62.71
C LEU A 182 -41.04 49.19 -62.68
N ALA A 183 -40.32 49.94 -61.84
CA ALA A 183 -40.45 51.40 -61.77
C ALA A 183 -40.06 52.08 -63.10
N ASN A 184 -39.00 51.59 -63.74
CA ASN A 184 -38.56 52.08 -65.05
C ASN A 184 -39.60 51.80 -66.14
N GLU A 185 -40.15 50.59 -66.19
CA GLU A 185 -41.22 50.20 -67.12
C GLU A 185 -42.47 51.06 -66.92
N GLN A 186 -42.90 51.25 -65.67
CA GLN A 186 -44.05 52.10 -65.34
C GLN A 186 -43.84 53.56 -65.74
N GLY A 187 -42.63 54.09 -65.55
CA GLY A 187 -42.25 55.42 -66.05
C GLY A 187 -42.30 55.52 -67.58
N GLY A 188 -41.91 54.45 -68.28
CA GLY A 188 -42.04 54.32 -69.75
C GLY A 188 -43.49 54.37 -70.20
N PHE A 189 -44.35 53.52 -69.64
CA PHE A 189 -45.79 53.51 -69.94
C PHE A 189 -46.45 54.88 -69.69
N THR A 190 -46.07 55.56 -68.62
CA THR A 190 -46.63 56.89 -68.29
C THR A 190 -46.26 57.93 -69.35
N LYS A 191 -45.02 57.89 -69.86
CA LYS A 191 -44.58 58.77 -70.95
C LYS A 191 -45.31 58.48 -72.26
N GLU A 192 -45.44 57.20 -72.64
CA GLU A 192 -46.18 56.81 -73.84
C GLU A 192 -47.65 57.23 -73.77
N MET A 193 -48.30 57.06 -72.61
CA MET A 193 -49.68 57.50 -72.40
C MET A 193 -49.81 59.02 -72.56
N ALA A 194 -48.87 59.80 -72.01
CA ALA A 194 -48.86 61.26 -72.17
C ALA A 194 -48.67 61.70 -73.64
N ILE A 195 -47.79 61.02 -74.38
CA ILE A 195 -47.59 61.25 -75.82
C ILE A 195 -48.87 60.97 -76.59
N LEU A 196 -49.50 59.80 -76.36
CA LEU A 196 -50.76 59.42 -76.99
C LEU A 196 -51.88 60.43 -76.69
N GLN A 197 -51.98 60.89 -75.43
CA GLN A 197 -52.97 61.88 -75.04
C GLN A 197 -52.74 63.22 -75.75
N ALA A 198 -51.49 63.71 -75.80
CA ALA A 198 -51.13 64.93 -76.51
C ALA A 198 -51.41 64.82 -78.01
N GLU A 199 -51.12 63.66 -78.62
CA GLU A 199 -51.37 63.43 -80.03
C GLU A 199 -52.87 63.37 -80.36
N ASN A 200 -53.68 62.78 -79.48
CA ASN A 200 -55.14 62.79 -79.60
C ASN A 200 -55.70 64.22 -79.58
N ILE A 201 -55.31 65.04 -78.60
CA ILE A 201 -55.71 66.46 -78.50
C ILE A 201 -55.30 67.23 -79.75
N ARG A 202 -54.08 67.00 -80.25
CA ARG A 202 -53.60 67.64 -81.48
C ARG A 202 -54.48 67.27 -82.68
N ARG A 203 -54.80 65.98 -82.84
CA ARG A 203 -55.66 65.51 -83.95
C ARG A 203 -57.07 66.06 -83.86
N THR A 204 -57.68 66.10 -82.66
CA THR A 204 -59.03 66.67 -82.48
C THR A 204 -59.04 68.17 -82.75
N HIS A 205 -58.07 68.93 -82.25
CA HIS A 205 -57.92 70.35 -82.60
C HIS A 205 -57.77 70.56 -84.11
N GLN A 206 -56.98 69.72 -84.79
CA GLN A 206 -56.79 69.82 -86.24
C GLN A 206 -58.09 69.52 -87.00
N GLN A 207 -58.86 68.52 -86.58
CA GLN A 207 -60.19 68.23 -87.15
C GLN A 207 -61.17 69.40 -86.93
N VAL A 208 -61.23 69.97 -85.73
CA VAL A 208 -62.08 71.12 -85.43
C VAL A 208 -61.67 72.34 -86.26
N ALA A 209 -60.37 72.60 -86.41
CA ALA A 209 -59.87 73.67 -87.27
C ALA A 209 -60.27 73.49 -88.74
N ILE A 210 -60.19 72.25 -89.26
CA ILE A 210 -60.65 71.93 -90.63
C ILE A 210 -62.14 72.21 -90.76
N ILE A 211 -62.96 71.72 -89.82
CA ILE A 211 -64.42 71.97 -89.80
C ILE A 211 -64.70 73.48 -89.78
N LEU A 212 -64.05 74.24 -88.89
CA LEU A 212 -64.21 75.69 -88.79
C LEU A 212 -63.75 76.40 -90.08
N SER A 213 -62.71 75.93 -90.76
CA SER A 213 -62.26 76.49 -92.04
C SER A 213 -63.25 76.21 -93.19
N CYS A 214 -64.02 75.12 -93.13
CA CYS A 214 -65.15 74.88 -94.03
C CYS A 214 -66.35 75.79 -93.76
N PHE A 215 -66.41 76.45 -92.59
CA PHE A 215 -67.43 77.43 -92.22
C PHE A 215 -66.94 78.89 -92.33
N GLN A 216 -65.70 79.14 -92.76
CA GLN A 216 -65.26 80.50 -93.10
C GLN A 216 -65.79 80.89 -94.50
N PRO A 217 -66.53 82.01 -94.63
CA PRO A 217 -66.97 82.48 -95.93
C PRO A 217 -65.76 82.87 -96.80
N PRO A 218 -65.83 82.72 -98.14
CA PRO A 218 -64.76 83.19 -99.02
C PRO A 218 -64.65 84.70 -98.83
N PHE A 219 -63.50 85.17 -98.33
CA PHE A 219 -63.13 86.56 -98.50
C PHE A 219 -62.96 86.80 -100.00
N CYS A 220 -63.93 87.50 -100.58
CA CYS A 220 -63.79 88.22 -101.83
C CYS A 220 -62.63 89.23 -101.73
N SER A 221 -62.02 89.44 -102.90
CA SER A 221 -61.00 90.44 -103.23
C SER A 221 -61.21 91.82 -102.61
#